data_AF-A0A0V0QXI9-F1
#
_entry.id   AF-A0A0V0QXI9-F1
#
_cell.length_a   1.000
_cell.length_b   1.000
_cell.length_c   1.000
_cell.angle_alpha   90.00
_cell.angle_beta   90.00
_cell.angle_gamma   90.00
#
_symmetry.space_group_name_H-M   'P 1'
#
loop_
_entity.id
_entity.type
_entity.pdbx_description
1 polymer ?
#
loop_
_entity_poly.entity_id
_entity_poly.type
_entity_poly.pdbx_seq_one_letter_code
_entity_poly.pdbx_strand_id
1 'polypeptide(L)'
;MTPEEIQSIEHQLRKPKTKKGAKIVRQREPQVEEGPKKTLFVKGNKGSEKVNTFLNDFYQLKKQYSINYSNKHDIHPFEGTQMIDKFVTKNDCSLFVFGSHQKKRPDNIVIGRYFNNQLLDMVEFAIKNIKSIDEFNRETHIQIPANQRPVIIFQGDVFETQPAHMKIKNLLLDLFVENVEIKNIDLIQGLSHAVVVSANEENIFIKTFAIQIDQNIARKENISEDDKPLRVVEVGPSCDLSIRREKWATEEIYKMANRRHKVIKKKEKKNVSYDNVGDKTGRVFVDKQNLDVLALHKVYHKKQMSPILQQLDPVLKQLNFDDFDNIEPLRKISDKIGQGCRPAHIVFILLVFSVILLVLNLGSFIIGSLVGFLYPAYMSFKALESKESRDDKQWLTYWIIVSFMTVFDNLIQLVLYFIPAYQFFKVIFYVYLFHPKTRGAEQIYNSVLENFLTKYESTIDDLIKRAEGGFNKYKDDAKAKLN
;
A
#
# COMPACT_ATOMS: atom_id res chain seq x y z
N MET A 1 -12.43 35.38 26.94
CA MET A 1 -12.54 36.65 27.68
C MET A 1 -14.00 37.04 27.75
N THR A 2 -14.46 37.41 28.93
CA THR A 2 -15.79 37.99 29.10
C THR A 2 -15.80 39.43 28.55
N PRO A 3 -16.97 39.99 28.18
CA PRO A 3 -17.08 41.38 27.72
C PRO A 3 -16.52 42.39 28.74
N GLU A 4 -16.63 42.09 30.03
CA GLU A 4 -16.14 42.91 31.13
C GLU A 4 -14.60 42.94 31.20
N GLU A 5 -13.94 41.81 30.94
CA GLU A 5 -12.48 41.74 30.84
C GLU A 5 -11.96 42.57 29.66
N ILE A 6 -12.65 42.53 28.52
CA ILE A 6 -12.33 43.34 27.33
C ILE A 6 -12.44 44.83 27.66
N GLN A 7 -13.52 45.24 28.32
CA GLN A 7 -13.76 46.64 28.69
C GLN A 7 -12.72 47.16 29.69
N SER A 8 -12.28 46.32 30.65
CA SER A 8 -11.22 46.67 31.59
C SER A 8 -9.85 46.88 30.91
N ILE A 9 -9.53 46.05 29.91
CA ILE A 9 -8.28 46.16 29.14
C ILE A 9 -8.32 47.38 28.21
N GLU A 10 -9.47 47.64 27.57
CA GLU A 10 -9.68 48.85 26.77
C GLU A 10 -9.56 50.14 27.60
N HIS A 11 -9.98 50.11 28.87
CA HIS A 11 -9.84 51.25 29.78
C HIS A 11 -8.38 51.48 30.23
N GLN A 12 -7.55 50.43 30.30
CA GLN A 12 -6.13 50.53 30.64
C GLN A 12 -5.27 51.04 29.46
N LEU A 13 -5.71 50.84 28.22
CA LEU A 13 -5.02 51.31 27.03
C LEU A 13 -5.36 52.78 26.77
N ARG A 14 -4.42 53.69 27.05
CA ARG A 14 -4.55 55.12 26.70
C ARG A 14 -4.86 55.26 25.21
N LYS A 15 -6.07 55.71 24.89
CA LYS A 15 -6.46 55.98 23.50
C LYS A 15 -5.50 57.01 22.86
N PRO A 16 -5.01 56.75 21.65
CA PRO A 16 -4.06 57.63 20.99
C PRO A 16 -4.70 58.99 20.70
N LYS A 17 -4.04 60.07 21.12
CA LYS A 17 -4.53 61.45 20.92
C LYS A 17 -4.33 61.98 19.50
N THR A 18 -3.43 61.36 18.72
CA THR A 18 -3.07 61.82 17.36
C THR A 18 -3.20 60.69 16.35
N LYS A 19 -3.45 61.03 15.07
CA LYS A 19 -3.51 60.04 13.97
C LYS A 19 -2.21 59.24 13.83
N LYS A 20 -1.05 59.89 14.01
CA LYS A 20 0.26 59.22 14.00
C LYS A 20 0.39 58.23 15.15
N GLY A 21 -0.03 58.61 16.36
CA GLY A 21 -0.07 57.71 17.51
C GLY A 21 -0.99 56.52 17.27
N ALA A 22 -2.17 56.75 16.69
CA ALA A 22 -3.12 55.69 16.38
C ALA A 22 -2.56 54.69 15.36
N LYS A 23 -1.84 55.17 14.33
CA LYS A 23 -1.15 54.30 13.38
C LYS A 23 -0.09 53.42 14.04
N ILE A 24 0.68 53.97 14.99
CA ILE A 24 1.70 53.21 15.73
C ILE A 24 1.04 52.16 16.64
N VAL A 25 -0.02 52.52 17.36
CA VAL A 25 -0.75 51.56 18.22
C VAL A 25 -1.30 50.42 17.37
N ARG A 26 -1.95 50.72 16.23
CA ARG A 26 -2.46 49.72 15.30
C ARG A 26 -1.37 48.81 14.70
N GLN A 27 -0.15 49.31 14.53
CA GLN A 27 0.99 48.50 14.09
C GLN A 27 1.50 47.55 15.17
N ARG A 28 1.31 47.88 16.46
CA ARG A 28 1.71 47.07 17.62
C ARG A 28 0.62 46.10 18.09
N GLU A 29 -0.62 46.33 17.68
CA GLU A 29 -1.73 45.41 17.95
C GLU A 29 -1.46 44.03 17.31
N PRO A 30 -1.97 42.93 17.89
CA PRO A 30 -1.80 41.59 17.32
C PRO A 30 -2.27 41.52 15.87
N GLN A 31 -1.43 40.96 14.99
CA GLN A 31 -1.69 40.82 13.55
C GLN A 31 -1.80 39.33 13.17
N VAL A 32 -2.60 39.03 12.14
CA VAL A 32 -2.72 37.66 11.61
C VAL A 32 -1.44 37.25 10.86
N GLU A 33 -0.91 38.17 10.06
CA GLU A 33 0.41 38.07 9.43
C GLU A 33 1.36 38.97 10.23
N GLU A 34 2.25 38.34 10.99
CA GLU A 34 3.21 39.07 11.80
C GLU A 34 4.32 39.68 10.93
N GLY A 35 4.79 40.87 11.33
CA GLY A 35 5.97 41.46 10.74
C GLY A 35 7.30 40.86 11.25
N PRO A 36 8.43 41.42 10.82
CA PRO A 36 9.74 41.00 11.28
C PRO A 36 9.94 41.25 12.78
N LYS A 37 10.51 40.25 13.47
CA LYS A 37 10.82 40.27 14.90
C LYS A 37 11.96 41.25 15.20
N LYS A 38 11.67 42.33 15.93
CA LYS A 38 12.66 43.33 16.31
C LYS A 38 13.49 42.88 17.51
N THR A 39 14.81 43.11 17.45
CA THR A 39 15.75 42.76 18.52
C THR A 39 16.24 44.00 19.27
N LEU A 40 16.18 43.93 20.59
CA LEU A 40 16.75 44.94 21.49
C LEU A 40 18.16 44.51 21.94
N PHE A 41 19.18 45.31 21.65
CA PHE A 41 20.54 45.13 22.17
C PHE A 41 20.74 46.02 23.40
N VAL A 42 21.12 45.42 24.54
CA VAL A 42 21.26 46.13 25.81
C VAL A 42 22.64 45.85 26.42
N LYS A 43 23.31 46.91 26.88
CA LYS A 43 24.58 46.81 27.60
C LYS A 43 24.36 46.75 29.10
N GLY A 44 24.97 45.76 29.73
CA GLY A 44 25.10 45.67 31.17
C GLY A 44 26.03 46.75 31.74
N ASN A 45 26.07 46.87 33.06
CA ASN A 45 26.91 47.82 33.78
C ASN A 45 28.41 47.64 33.47
N LYS A 46 28.86 46.39 33.42
CA LYS A 46 30.21 46.00 32.98
C LYS A 46 30.10 45.13 31.73
N GLY A 47 30.91 45.43 30.72
CA GLY A 47 31.03 44.62 29.50
C GLY A 47 32.49 44.62 29.05
N SER A 48 33.04 43.44 28.78
CA SER A 48 34.38 43.30 28.21
C SER A 48 34.41 43.76 26.75
N GLU A 49 35.60 43.89 26.19
CA GLU A 49 35.78 44.17 24.77
C GLU A 49 35.07 43.12 23.90
N LYS A 50 35.27 41.83 24.17
CA LYS A 50 34.60 40.71 23.47
C LYS A 50 33.07 40.87 23.43
N VAL A 51 32.47 41.22 24.57
CA VAL A 51 31.01 41.44 24.67
C VAL A 51 30.56 42.64 23.87
N ASN A 52 31.30 43.75 23.92
CA ASN A 52 30.95 44.94 23.15
C ASN A 52 31.08 44.71 21.64
N THR A 53 32.12 44.00 21.20
CA THR A 53 32.31 43.58 19.80
C THR A 53 31.15 42.71 19.34
N PHE A 54 30.78 41.69 20.13
CA PHE A 54 29.63 40.83 19.82
C PHE A 54 28.33 41.63 19.64
N LEU A 55 28.01 42.52 20.59
CA LEU A 55 26.79 43.33 20.53
C LEU A 55 26.78 44.27 19.31
N ASN A 56 27.92 44.89 18.99
CA ASN A 56 28.02 45.81 17.87
C ASN A 56 27.90 45.07 16.52
N ASP A 57 28.62 43.97 16.34
CA ASP A 57 28.66 43.23 15.07
C ASP A 57 27.30 42.57 14.75
N PHE A 58 26.69 41.92 15.75
CA PHE A 58 25.35 41.34 15.57
C PHE A 58 24.27 42.41 15.37
N TYR A 59 24.44 43.60 15.95
CA TYR A 59 23.58 44.74 15.65
C TYR A 59 23.73 45.21 14.21
N GLN A 60 24.95 45.24 13.64
CA GLN A 60 25.16 45.62 12.24
C GLN A 60 24.51 44.64 11.27
N LEU A 61 24.63 43.34 11.52
CA LEU A 61 23.95 42.31 10.71
C LEU A 61 22.43 42.50 10.68
N LYS A 62 21.84 42.95 11.80
CA LYS A 62 20.39 43.05 11.98
C LYS A 62 19.86 44.50 12.03
N LYS A 63 20.62 45.46 11.51
CA LYS A 63 20.42 46.90 11.75
C LYS A 63 18.99 47.40 11.48
N GLN A 64 18.35 46.96 10.39
CA GLN A 64 16.99 47.39 10.02
C GLN A 64 15.92 47.06 11.07
N TYR A 65 16.03 45.91 11.74
CA TYR A 65 15.06 45.40 12.70
C TYR A 65 15.64 45.28 14.09
N SER A 66 16.52 46.21 14.46
CA SER A 66 17.17 46.21 15.77
C SER A 66 17.24 47.59 16.38
N ILE A 67 17.24 47.63 17.70
CA ILE A 67 17.39 48.85 18.50
C ILE A 67 18.56 48.63 19.44
N ASN A 68 19.55 49.52 19.38
CA ASN A 68 20.73 49.46 20.24
C ASN A 68 20.62 50.48 21.38
N TYR A 69 20.69 50.00 22.62
CA TYR A 69 20.81 50.85 23.80
C TYR A 69 22.29 51.00 24.15
N SER A 70 22.84 52.17 23.82
CA SER A 70 24.25 52.50 24.09
C SER A 70 24.54 52.68 25.58
N ASN A 71 23.53 53.09 26.37
CA ASN A 71 23.68 53.32 27.79
C ASN A 71 23.83 52.00 28.55
N LYS A 72 24.61 52.05 29.62
CA LYS A 72 24.85 50.91 30.51
C LYS A 72 23.72 50.79 31.52
N HIS A 73 23.28 49.56 31.78
CA HIS A 73 22.20 49.28 32.71
C HIS A 73 22.60 48.18 33.70
N ASP A 74 22.28 48.38 34.96
CA ASP A 74 22.51 47.38 36.01
C ASP A 74 21.34 46.39 36.05
N ILE A 75 21.44 45.35 35.23
CA ILE A 75 20.39 44.35 35.04
C ILE A 75 20.99 42.96 35.16
N HIS A 76 20.29 42.09 35.86
CA HIS A 76 20.61 40.67 35.97
C HIS A 76 19.42 39.84 35.45
N PRO A 77 19.39 39.45 34.16
CA PRO A 77 18.20 38.88 33.53
C PRO A 77 17.64 37.62 34.23
N PHE A 78 18.51 36.81 34.85
CA PHE A 78 18.10 35.62 35.59
C PHE A 78 17.58 35.89 37.01
N GLU A 79 17.81 37.08 37.56
CA GLU A 79 17.31 37.50 38.87
C GLU A 79 16.04 38.36 38.74
N GLY A 80 15.90 39.10 37.64
CA GLY A 80 14.68 39.82 37.30
C GLY A 80 14.73 40.51 35.93
N THR A 81 13.61 40.50 35.21
CA THR A 81 13.51 41.07 33.84
C THR A 81 12.78 42.41 33.77
N GLN A 82 12.31 42.96 34.89
CA GLN A 82 11.43 44.15 34.93
C GLN A 82 11.89 45.34 34.05
N MET A 83 13.18 45.63 34.02
CA MET A 83 13.74 46.70 33.19
C MET A 83 13.77 46.34 31.70
N ILE A 84 14.07 45.07 31.39
CA ILE A 84 14.03 44.54 30.02
C ILE A 84 12.58 44.55 29.53
N ASP A 85 11.63 44.08 30.34
CA ASP A 85 10.18 44.09 30.03
C ASP A 85 9.73 45.50 29.61
N LYS A 86 10.15 46.54 30.37
CA LYS A 86 9.87 47.94 30.06
C LYS A 86 10.49 48.38 28.74
N PHE A 87 11.76 48.02 28.48
CA PHE A 87 12.44 48.41 27.24
C PHE A 87 11.84 47.71 26.01
N VAL A 88 11.55 46.43 26.13
CA VAL A 88 10.93 45.61 25.08
C VAL A 88 9.54 46.14 24.75
N THR A 89 8.69 46.37 25.77
CA THR A 89 7.33 46.93 25.58
C THR A 89 7.36 48.33 24.99
N LYS A 90 8.27 49.19 25.45
CA LYS A 90 8.40 50.57 24.94
C LYS A 90 8.74 50.59 23.45
N ASN A 91 9.68 49.74 23.05
CA ASN A 91 10.24 49.71 21.71
C ASN A 91 9.54 48.74 20.76
N ASP A 92 8.58 47.96 21.24
CA ASP A 92 7.89 46.93 20.45
C ASP A 92 8.90 45.92 19.87
N CYS A 93 9.73 45.37 20.77
CA CYS A 93 10.66 44.29 20.44
C CYS A 93 10.07 42.95 20.85
N SER A 94 10.44 41.89 20.14
CA SER A 94 10.10 40.51 20.50
C SER A 94 11.32 39.71 20.96
N LEU A 95 12.51 40.24 20.70
CA LEU A 95 13.80 39.63 20.99
C LEU A 95 14.66 40.60 21.79
N PHE A 96 15.54 40.07 22.63
CA PHE A 96 16.59 40.86 23.26
C PHE A 96 17.92 40.11 23.30
N VAL A 97 19.01 40.87 23.27
CA VAL A 97 20.37 40.43 23.48
C VAL A 97 20.98 41.34 24.55
N PHE A 98 21.39 40.75 25.67
CA PHE A 98 21.98 41.46 26.79
C PHE A 98 23.42 41.01 27.00
N GLY A 99 24.36 41.96 26.99
CA GLY A 99 25.77 41.67 27.25
C GLY A 99 26.21 42.13 28.63
N SER A 100 26.96 41.30 29.35
CA SER A 100 27.52 41.63 30.65
C SER A 100 28.86 40.93 30.91
N HIS A 101 29.63 41.40 31.88
CA HIS A 101 30.86 40.75 32.31
C HIS A 101 30.98 40.82 33.83
N GLN A 102 31.15 39.66 34.49
CA GLN A 102 31.31 39.54 35.93
C GLN A 102 32.36 38.46 36.26
N LYS A 103 32.96 38.50 37.46
CA LYS A 103 33.94 37.48 37.89
C LYS A 103 33.37 36.06 37.84
N LYS A 104 32.13 35.87 38.31
CA LYS A 104 31.43 34.57 38.26
C LYS A 104 31.01 34.18 36.85
N ARG A 105 30.76 35.16 35.98
CA ARG A 105 30.23 34.99 34.62
C ARG A 105 30.96 35.94 33.66
N PRO A 106 32.20 35.60 33.27
CA PRO A 106 32.95 36.41 32.32
C PRO A 106 32.29 36.30 30.94
N ASP A 107 32.43 37.37 30.16
CA ASP A 107 32.07 37.48 28.74
C ASP A 107 30.69 36.91 28.41
N ASN A 108 29.68 37.42 29.11
CA ASN A 108 28.35 36.84 29.18
C ASN A 108 27.39 37.50 28.20
N ILE A 109 26.71 36.68 27.40
CA ILE A 109 25.62 37.09 26.51
C ILE A 109 24.36 36.35 26.91
N VAL A 110 23.24 37.06 27.03
CA VAL A 110 21.92 36.46 27.24
C VAL A 110 21.06 36.82 26.04
N ILE A 111 20.50 35.80 25.39
CA ILE A 111 19.57 35.96 24.28
C ILE A 111 18.22 35.44 24.74
N GLY A 112 17.14 36.18 24.49
CA GLY A 112 15.81 35.70 24.84
C GLY A 112 14.69 36.33 24.03
N ARG A 113 13.50 35.74 24.18
CA ARG A 113 12.29 36.11 23.45
C ARG A 113 11.17 36.50 24.38
N TYR A 114 10.30 37.36 23.87
CA TYR A 114 9.07 37.76 24.51
C TYR A 114 7.89 37.28 23.68
N PHE A 115 6.84 36.87 24.39
CA PHE A 115 5.53 36.56 23.85
C PHE A 115 4.50 37.29 24.71
N ASN A 116 3.60 38.06 24.08
CA ASN A 116 2.59 38.88 24.79
C ASN A 116 3.19 39.78 25.89
N ASN A 117 4.33 40.43 25.61
CA ASN A 117 5.07 41.27 26.57
C ASN A 117 5.53 40.54 27.84
N GLN A 118 5.59 39.22 27.83
CA GLN A 118 6.16 38.39 28.89
C GLN A 118 7.35 37.60 28.36
N LEU A 119 8.34 37.36 29.22
CA LEU A 119 9.49 36.53 28.87
C LEU A 119 9.02 35.11 28.53
N LEU A 120 9.31 34.66 27.32
CA LEU A 120 9.02 33.29 26.88
C LEU A 120 10.17 32.38 27.29
N ASP A 121 11.34 32.61 26.72
CA ASP A 121 12.55 31.85 26.99
C ASP A 121 13.81 32.72 26.88
N MET A 122 14.87 32.30 27.55
CA MET A 122 16.19 32.91 27.42
C MET A 122 17.30 31.91 27.70
N VAL A 123 18.42 32.11 27.02
CA VAL A 123 19.62 31.29 27.15
C VAL A 123 20.83 32.20 27.34
N GLU A 124 21.71 31.78 28.23
CA GLU A 124 22.96 32.45 28.55
C GLU A 124 24.13 31.71 27.91
N PHE A 125 25.05 32.48 27.33
CA PHE A 125 26.24 32.01 26.66
C PHE A 125 27.47 32.71 27.22
N ALA A 126 28.60 32.01 27.27
CA ALA A 126 29.92 32.64 27.40
C ALA A 126 30.59 32.76 26.04
N ILE A 127 31.10 33.94 25.71
CA ILE A 127 31.97 34.11 24.57
C ILE A 127 33.36 33.57 24.93
N LYS A 128 33.79 32.49 24.28
CA LYS A 128 35.15 31.96 24.39
C LYS A 128 36.09 32.75 23.50
N ASN A 129 35.74 32.84 22.22
CA ASN A 129 36.49 33.55 21.20
C ASN A 129 35.54 34.40 20.34
N ILE A 130 36.05 35.52 19.85
CA ILE A 130 35.34 36.35 18.86
C ILE A 130 36.36 37.04 17.96
N LYS A 131 36.10 36.98 16.66
CA LYS A 131 36.81 37.75 15.63
C LYS A 131 35.81 38.68 14.95
N SER A 132 36.10 39.97 15.01
CA SER A 132 35.16 41.02 14.58
C SER A 132 35.01 41.10 13.06
N ILE A 133 33.88 41.66 12.60
CA ILE A 133 33.68 41.98 11.17
C ILE A 133 34.82 42.88 10.66
N ASP A 134 35.25 43.87 11.46
CA ASP A 134 36.31 44.81 11.07
C ASP A 134 37.69 44.17 10.93
N GLU A 135 37.97 43.09 11.66
CA GLU A 135 39.19 42.28 11.47
C GLU A 135 39.14 41.52 10.15
N PHE A 136 38.03 40.86 9.84
CA PHE A 136 37.86 40.15 8.56
C PHE A 136 37.84 41.10 7.36
N ASN A 137 37.24 42.28 7.49
CA ASN A 137 37.23 43.29 6.43
C ASN A 137 38.66 43.75 6.10
N ARG A 138 39.56 43.83 7.09
CA ARG A 138 40.97 44.17 6.88
C ARG A 138 41.74 43.07 6.13
N GLU A 139 41.36 41.80 6.32
CA GLU A 139 42.01 40.65 5.69
C GLU A 139 41.46 40.35 4.29
N THR A 140 40.14 40.43 4.12
CA THR A 140 39.45 39.96 2.91
C THR A 140 39.06 41.10 1.97
N HIS A 141 38.98 42.34 2.47
CA HIS A 141 38.45 43.50 1.76
C HIS A 141 37.01 43.35 1.23
N ILE A 142 36.24 42.40 1.78
CA ILE A 142 34.84 42.16 1.41
C ILE A 142 33.94 42.73 2.51
N GLN A 143 32.98 43.59 2.13
CA GLN A 143 31.97 44.10 3.06
C GLN A 143 30.61 43.47 2.75
N ILE A 144 29.95 42.94 3.79
CA ILE A 144 28.57 42.45 3.66
C ILE A 144 27.63 43.67 3.61
N PRO A 145 26.76 43.79 2.59
CA PRO A 145 25.77 44.85 2.56
C PRO A 145 24.83 44.76 3.76
N ALA A 146 24.61 45.89 4.42
CA ALA A 146 23.66 45.97 5.52
C ALA A 146 22.26 45.61 5.04
N ASN A 147 21.48 44.96 5.91
CA ASN A 147 20.06 44.63 5.69
C ASN A 147 19.78 43.60 4.58
N GLN A 148 20.76 42.77 4.23
CA GLN A 148 20.50 41.59 3.41
C GLN A 148 20.18 40.39 4.28
N ARG A 149 19.37 39.48 3.75
CA ARG A 149 18.95 38.29 4.49
C ARG A 149 20.05 37.22 4.42
N PRO A 150 20.50 36.65 5.54
CA PRO A 150 21.46 35.56 5.52
C PRO A 150 20.79 34.26 5.07
N VAL A 151 21.55 33.44 4.35
CA VAL A 151 21.29 31.99 4.31
C VAL A 151 21.73 31.40 5.65
N ILE A 152 20.90 30.63 6.33
CA ILE A 152 21.28 30.03 7.61
C ILE A 152 21.47 28.52 7.46
N ILE A 153 22.60 28.04 7.93
CA ILE A 153 22.96 26.62 7.88
C ILE A 153 23.24 26.16 9.31
N PHE A 154 22.51 25.16 9.78
CA PHE A 154 22.80 24.50 11.05
C PHE A 154 23.55 23.20 10.79
N GLN A 155 24.69 23.02 11.45
CA GLN A 155 25.53 21.82 11.33
C GLN A 155 25.70 21.17 12.71
N GLY A 156 25.55 19.85 12.76
CA GLY A 156 25.63 19.06 13.99
C GLY A 156 24.31 18.33 14.28
N ASP A 157 24.42 17.05 14.56
CA ASP A 157 23.33 16.14 14.92
C ASP A 157 22.68 16.52 16.26
N VAL A 158 23.45 17.15 17.17
CA VAL A 158 22.97 17.67 18.46
C VAL A 158 21.75 18.58 18.33
N PHE A 159 21.59 19.29 17.20
CA PHE A 159 20.43 20.14 16.94
C PHE A 159 19.12 19.38 16.69
N GLU A 160 19.19 18.07 16.50
CA GLU A 160 18.04 17.19 16.28
C GLU A 160 17.87 16.17 17.42
N THR A 161 18.97 15.81 18.09
CA THR A 161 18.97 14.80 19.16
C THR A 161 18.75 15.40 20.56
N GLN A 162 19.33 16.56 20.87
CA GLN A 162 19.27 17.14 22.21
C GLN A 162 18.20 18.25 22.34
N PRO A 163 17.25 18.15 23.30
CA PRO A 163 16.17 19.13 23.45
C PRO A 163 16.62 20.58 23.66
N ALA A 164 17.70 20.81 24.42
CA ALA A 164 18.24 22.15 24.64
C ALA A 164 18.73 22.78 23.32
N HIS A 165 19.53 22.03 22.56
CA HIS A 165 20.05 22.45 21.25
C HIS A 165 18.93 22.66 20.22
N MET A 166 17.89 21.82 20.20
CA MET A 166 16.71 22.04 19.35
C MET A 166 16.05 23.40 19.63
N LYS A 167 15.88 23.75 20.92
CA LYS A 167 15.32 25.04 21.32
C LYS A 167 16.25 26.21 21.03
N ILE A 168 17.57 26.03 21.20
CA ILE A 168 18.56 27.05 20.84
C ILE A 168 18.58 27.28 19.32
N LYS A 169 18.51 26.23 18.50
CA LYS A 169 18.34 26.34 17.04
C LYS A 169 17.12 27.18 16.69
N ASN A 170 15.99 26.95 17.35
CA ASN A 170 14.78 27.73 17.17
C ASN A 170 14.95 29.20 17.61
N LEU A 171 15.65 29.46 18.72
CA LEU A 171 15.97 30.81 19.21
C LEU A 171 16.87 31.58 18.22
N LEU A 172 17.92 30.93 17.72
CA LEU A 172 18.86 31.54 16.76
C LEU A 172 18.22 31.74 15.39
N LEU A 173 17.34 30.83 14.94
CA LEU A 173 16.52 31.03 13.75
C LEU A 173 15.69 32.31 13.87
N ASP A 174 14.99 32.51 14.98
CA ASP A 174 14.22 33.74 15.21
C ASP A 174 15.11 35.01 15.26
N LEU A 175 16.35 34.87 15.71
CA LEU A 175 17.27 36.01 15.81
C LEU A 175 17.69 36.51 14.42
N PHE A 176 18.06 35.58 13.52
CA PHE A 176 18.65 35.89 12.22
C PHE A 176 17.65 35.85 11.05
N VAL A 177 16.63 35.02 11.09
CA VAL A 177 15.60 34.93 10.04
C VAL A 177 14.48 35.92 10.34
N GLU A 178 14.17 36.74 9.34
CA GLU A 178 12.98 37.59 9.37
C GLU A 178 11.73 36.76 9.09
N ASN A 179 10.71 36.89 9.95
CA ASN A 179 9.41 36.22 9.77
C ASN A 179 8.57 36.91 8.67
N VAL A 180 9.11 36.98 7.45
CA VAL A 180 8.48 37.65 6.31
C VAL A 180 8.59 36.74 5.10
N GLU A 181 7.44 36.38 4.53
CA GLU A 181 7.36 35.53 3.34
C GLU A 181 8.10 36.15 2.15
N ILE A 182 9.03 35.38 1.57
CA ILE A 182 9.75 35.77 0.35
C ILE A 182 9.06 35.10 -0.82
N LYS A 183 8.38 35.90 -1.66
CA LYS A 183 7.75 35.37 -2.88
C LYS A 183 8.77 35.13 -3.99
N ASN A 184 9.73 36.04 -4.13
CA ASN A 184 10.80 35.98 -5.12
C ASN A 184 12.09 36.48 -4.47
N ILE A 185 13.22 35.85 -4.78
CA ILE A 185 14.55 36.29 -4.39
C ILE A 185 15.39 36.50 -5.65
N ASP A 186 16.09 37.63 -5.73
CA ASP A 186 17.14 37.79 -6.73
C ASP A 186 18.34 36.93 -6.31
N LEU A 187 18.71 35.94 -7.12
CA LEU A 187 19.81 35.02 -6.80
C LEU A 187 21.17 35.73 -6.74
N ILE A 188 21.34 36.85 -7.44
CA ILE A 188 22.62 37.56 -7.53
C ILE A 188 22.75 38.56 -6.38
N GLN A 189 21.73 39.40 -6.19
CA GLN A 189 21.77 40.44 -5.15
C GLN A 189 21.24 39.97 -3.80
N GLY A 190 20.38 38.94 -3.79
CA GLY A 190 19.70 38.46 -2.59
C GLY A 190 20.48 37.41 -1.80
N LEU A 191 21.40 36.67 -2.42
CA LEU A 191 22.24 35.66 -1.78
C LEU A 191 23.65 36.18 -1.54
N SER A 192 23.81 37.07 -0.55
CA SER A 192 25.10 37.71 -0.30
C SER A 192 25.97 37.06 0.76
N HIS A 193 25.36 36.48 1.80
CA HIS A 193 26.08 35.87 2.89
C HIS A 193 25.31 34.71 3.52
N ALA A 194 26.07 33.78 4.11
CA ALA A 194 25.57 32.67 4.89
C ALA A 194 26.06 32.77 6.34
N VAL A 195 25.17 32.55 7.30
CA VAL A 195 25.49 32.35 8.71
C VAL A 195 25.44 30.85 8.98
N VAL A 196 26.61 30.26 9.24
CA VAL A 196 26.76 28.85 9.59
C VAL A 196 26.85 28.74 11.10
N VAL A 197 25.91 27.99 11.67
CA VAL A 197 25.85 27.68 13.09
C VAL A 197 26.17 26.21 13.27
N SER A 198 27.36 25.90 13.78
CA SER A 198 27.76 24.54 14.11
C SER A 198 27.66 24.32 15.62
N ALA A 199 27.30 23.13 16.10
CA ALA A 199 27.27 22.85 17.53
C ALA A 199 27.86 21.49 17.88
N ASN A 200 28.45 21.42 19.07
CA ASN A 200 28.71 20.19 19.81
C ASN A 200 27.89 20.20 21.11
N GLU A 201 28.11 19.27 22.03
CA GLU A 201 27.28 19.14 23.25
C GLU A 201 27.33 20.36 24.19
N GLU A 202 28.39 21.17 24.16
CA GLU A 202 28.57 22.28 25.11
C GLU A 202 28.70 23.65 24.45
N ASN A 203 29.10 23.67 23.18
CA ASN A 203 29.54 24.87 22.47
C ASN A 203 28.85 25.01 21.12
N ILE A 204 28.56 26.26 20.77
CA ILE A 204 27.97 26.70 19.52
C ILE A 204 28.97 27.64 18.84
N PHE A 205 29.26 27.34 17.59
CA PHE A 205 30.16 28.11 16.74
C PHE A 205 29.31 28.83 15.71
N ILE A 206 29.39 30.16 15.67
CA ILE A 206 28.70 30.98 14.67
C ILE A 206 29.75 31.59 13.78
N LYS A 207 29.68 31.30 12.48
CA LYS A 207 30.57 31.84 11.46
C LYS A 207 29.76 32.45 10.33
N THR A 208 30.25 33.56 9.78
CA THR A 208 29.58 34.26 8.68
C THR A 208 30.48 34.26 7.45
N PHE A 209 29.93 33.81 6.33
CA PHE A 209 30.60 33.68 5.05
C PHE A 209 29.94 34.56 4.00
N ALA A 210 30.71 35.32 3.23
CA ALA A 210 30.24 35.98 2.04
C ALA A 210 30.15 34.96 0.90
N ILE A 211 29.07 35.05 0.13
CA ILE A 211 28.82 34.23 -1.04
C ILE A 211 29.16 35.07 -2.27
N GLN A 212 30.11 34.60 -3.07
CA GLN A 212 30.51 35.21 -4.32
C GLN A 212 30.16 34.24 -5.45
N ILE A 213 29.31 34.69 -6.38
CA ILE A 213 28.89 33.91 -7.54
C ILE A 213 29.62 34.46 -8.77
N ASP A 214 30.44 33.64 -9.41
CA ASP A 214 31.05 33.97 -10.69
C ASP A 214 30.06 33.68 -11.83
N GLN A 215 29.50 34.75 -12.41
CA GLN A 215 28.50 34.65 -13.48
C GLN A 215 29.09 34.08 -14.78
N ASN A 216 30.37 34.30 -15.05
CA ASN A 216 30.99 33.82 -16.28
C ASN A 216 31.09 32.30 -16.27
N ILE A 217 31.39 31.73 -15.10
CA ILE A 217 31.42 30.29 -14.88
C ILE A 217 29.99 29.74 -14.80
N ALA A 218 29.09 30.38 -14.05
CA ALA A 218 27.72 29.91 -13.85
C ALA A 218 26.87 29.83 -15.13
N ARG A 219 27.23 30.59 -16.17
CA ARG A 219 26.53 30.59 -17.48
C ARG A 219 27.11 29.63 -18.51
N LYS A 220 28.23 28.95 -18.23
CA LYS A 220 28.79 27.96 -19.15
C LYS A 220 27.83 26.77 -19.25
N GLU A 221 27.53 26.34 -20.47
CA GLU A 221 26.69 25.15 -20.72
C GLU A 221 27.40 23.85 -20.32
N ASN A 222 28.74 23.82 -20.41
CA ASN A 222 29.58 22.69 -20.00
C ASN A 222 30.47 23.12 -18.83
N ILE A 223 30.05 22.80 -17.61
CA ILE A 223 30.78 23.06 -16.37
C ILE A 223 31.76 21.89 -16.14
N SER A 224 33.07 22.18 -16.13
CA SER A 224 34.08 21.19 -15.72
C SER A 224 34.00 20.95 -14.20
N GLU A 225 34.50 19.82 -13.69
CA GLU A 225 34.52 19.53 -12.25
C GLU A 225 35.33 20.58 -11.44
N ASP A 226 36.28 21.24 -12.10
CA ASP A 226 37.08 22.34 -11.54
C ASP A 226 36.38 23.72 -11.58
N ASP A 227 35.35 23.89 -12.41
CA ASP A 227 34.60 25.13 -12.54
C ASP A 227 33.65 25.28 -11.34
N LYS A 228 34.11 25.91 -10.25
CA LYS A 228 33.29 26.22 -9.07
C LYS A 228 32.68 27.62 -9.19
N PRO A 229 31.42 27.77 -9.65
CA PRO A 229 30.78 29.08 -9.80
C PRO A 229 30.51 29.77 -8.46
N LEU A 230 30.54 29.02 -7.36
CA LEU A 230 30.28 29.50 -6.01
C LEU A 230 31.58 29.52 -5.20
N ARG A 231 32.00 30.71 -4.78
CA ARG A 231 33.10 30.91 -3.83
C ARG A 231 32.53 31.45 -2.52
N VAL A 232 32.96 30.84 -1.42
CA VAL A 232 32.62 31.31 -0.08
C VAL A 232 33.88 31.80 0.64
N VAL A 233 33.78 32.95 1.31
CA VAL A 233 34.89 33.57 2.05
C VAL A 233 34.40 33.94 3.44
N GLU A 234 35.14 33.59 4.50
CA GLU A 234 34.76 33.98 5.86
C GLU A 234 34.95 35.49 6.05
N VAL A 235 33.90 36.19 6.47
CA VAL A 235 33.85 37.67 6.57
C VAL A 235 33.41 38.17 7.94
N GLY A 236 33.06 37.25 8.85
CA GLY A 236 32.69 37.57 10.22
C GLY A 236 31.30 38.19 10.40
N PRO A 237 30.82 38.30 11.65
CA PRO A 237 31.52 37.95 12.88
C PRO A 237 31.65 36.42 13.00
N SER A 238 32.76 36.00 13.61
CA SER A 238 33.06 34.60 13.92
C SER A 238 33.19 34.49 15.43
N CYS A 239 32.34 33.68 16.08
CA CYS A 239 32.34 33.58 17.53
C CYS A 239 32.03 32.18 18.06
N ASP A 240 32.67 31.88 19.18
CA ASP A 240 32.54 30.60 19.88
C ASP A 240 31.80 30.85 21.20
N LEU A 241 30.65 30.21 21.35
CA LEU A 241 29.73 30.39 22.47
C LEU A 241 29.62 29.09 23.26
N SER A 242 29.98 29.11 24.55
CA SER A 242 29.67 27.99 25.47
C SER A 242 28.32 28.20 26.15
N ILE A 243 27.46 27.19 26.15
CA ILE A 243 26.13 27.24 26.75
C ILE A 243 26.26 27.31 28.28
N ARG A 244 25.44 28.13 28.95
CA ARG A 244 25.40 28.27 30.41
C ARG A 244 24.01 27.96 30.96
N ARG A 245 23.30 28.98 31.47
CA ARG A 245 21.96 28.80 32.04
C ARG A 245 20.91 28.90 30.94
N GLU A 246 19.87 28.10 31.11
CA GLU A 246 18.69 28.10 30.27
C GLU A 246 17.45 28.37 31.11
N LYS A 247 16.52 29.14 30.59
CA LYS A 247 15.18 29.32 31.16
C LYS A 247 14.17 29.14 30.04
N TRP A 248 13.50 28.00 30.04
CA TRP A 248 12.51 27.65 29.01
C TRP A 248 11.09 27.99 29.46
N ALA A 249 10.24 28.32 28.49
CA ALA A 249 8.81 28.49 28.71
C ALA A 249 8.16 27.19 29.23
N THR A 250 7.08 27.32 29.99
CA THR A 250 6.19 26.20 30.28
C THR A 250 5.52 25.71 29.00
N GLU A 251 5.14 24.43 28.97
CA GLU A 251 4.49 23.87 27.77
C GLU A 251 3.22 24.60 27.37
N GLU A 252 2.43 25.09 28.34
CA GLU A 252 1.19 25.80 28.08
C GLU A 252 1.42 27.10 27.31
N ILE A 253 2.35 27.94 27.81
CA ILE A 253 2.70 29.21 27.17
C ILE A 253 3.34 28.94 25.79
N TYR A 254 4.18 27.91 25.69
CA TYR A 254 4.81 27.54 24.42
C TYR A 254 3.78 27.05 23.39
N LYS A 255 2.78 26.25 23.81
CA LYS A 255 1.66 25.83 22.95
C LYS A 255 0.79 27.03 22.54
N MET A 256 0.56 27.99 23.43
CA MET A 256 -0.14 29.24 23.11
C MET A 256 0.63 30.06 22.07
N ALA A 257 1.94 30.20 22.23
CA ALA A 257 2.80 30.93 21.29
C ALA A 257 2.84 30.29 19.88
N ASN A 258 2.73 28.97 19.80
CA ASN A 258 2.73 28.23 18.53
C ASN A 258 1.33 28.08 17.90
N ARG A 259 0.30 28.71 18.46
CA ARG A 259 -1.07 28.60 17.96
C ARG A 259 -1.19 29.30 16.60
N ARG A 260 -1.39 28.53 15.53
CA ARG A 260 -1.69 29.08 14.21
C ARG A 260 -3.13 29.59 14.15
N HIS A 261 -3.31 30.85 13.76
CA HIS A 261 -4.64 31.36 13.51
C HIS A 261 -5.23 30.66 12.27
N LYS A 262 -6.49 30.22 12.36
CA LYS A 262 -7.20 29.74 11.18
C LYS A 262 -7.50 30.96 10.33
N VAL A 263 -6.63 31.27 9.37
CA VAL A 263 -7.01 32.17 8.27
C VAL A 263 -8.30 31.58 7.72
N ILE A 264 -9.35 32.40 7.58
CA ILE A 264 -10.60 31.99 6.93
C ILE A 264 -10.27 31.82 5.45
N LYS A 265 -9.49 30.78 5.11
CA LYS A 265 -9.38 30.29 3.75
C LYS A 265 -10.79 29.83 3.41
N LYS A 266 -11.37 30.43 2.38
CA LYS A 266 -12.67 30.01 1.85
C LYS A 266 -12.57 28.50 1.66
N LYS A 267 -13.33 27.72 2.42
CA LYS A 267 -13.26 26.25 2.35
C LYS A 267 -13.40 25.86 0.89
N GLU A 268 -12.40 25.18 0.35
CA GLU A 268 -12.47 24.63 -0.99
C GLU A 268 -13.69 23.70 -1.03
N LYS A 269 -14.57 23.94 -2.00
CA LYS A 269 -15.74 23.10 -2.17
C LYS A 269 -15.24 21.75 -2.69
N LYS A 270 -15.54 20.66 -1.98
CA LYS A 270 -15.15 19.31 -2.39
C LYS A 270 -15.61 19.07 -3.84
N ASN A 271 -14.73 18.48 -4.64
CA ASN A 271 -14.95 18.19 -6.07
C ASN A 271 -15.04 19.43 -6.99
N VAL A 272 -14.67 20.63 -6.50
CA VAL A 272 -14.59 21.83 -7.32
C VAL A 272 -13.14 22.30 -7.36
N SER A 273 -12.58 22.41 -8.56
CA SER A 273 -11.25 22.96 -8.83
C SER A 273 -11.37 24.21 -9.69
N TYR A 274 -10.33 25.04 -9.67
CA TYR A 274 -10.16 26.14 -10.61
C TYR A 274 -8.92 25.84 -11.45
N ASP A 275 -9.02 25.97 -12.76
CA ASP A 275 -7.88 25.81 -13.66
C ASP A 275 -6.97 27.05 -13.57
N ASN A 276 -5.76 27.00 -14.15
CA ASN A 276 -4.80 28.13 -14.09
C ASN A 276 -5.33 29.44 -14.72
N VAL A 277 -6.38 29.35 -15.54
CA VAL A 277 -7.07 30.48 -16.19
C VAL A 277 -8.21 31.02 -15.31
N GLY A 278 -8.58 30.31 -14.23
CA GLY A 278 -9.67 30.66 -13.33
C GLY A 278 -11.01 29.98 -13.64
N ASP A 279 -11.06 29.10 -14.64
CA ASP A 279 -12.26 28.34 -14.98
C ASP A 279 -12.60 27.32 -13.90
N LYS A 280 -13.88 27.26 -13.51
CA LYS A 280 -14.35 26.38 -12.43
C LYS A 280 -14.73 25.02 -12.99
N THR A 281 -13.95 24.00 -12.65
CA THR A 281 -14.21 22.60 -13.02
C THR A 281 -14.82 21.82 -11.85
N GLY A 282 -15.78 20.94 -12.15
CA GLY A 282 -16.44 20.10 -11.15
C GLY A 282 -16.25 18.62 -11.47
N ARG A 283 -15.64 17.85 -10.57
CA ARG A 283 -15.49 16.40 -10.76
C ARG A 283 -16.74 15.66 -10.27
N VAL A 284 -17.43 14.99 -11.19
CA VAL A 284 -18.54 14.09 -10.84
C VAL A 284 -17.98 12.68 -10.68
N PHE A 285 -18.16 12.09 -9.50
CA PHE A 285 -17.85 10.69 -9.27
C PHE A 285 -19.10 9.88 -9.59
N VAL A 286 -19.05 9.11 -10.67
CA VAL A 286 -20.12 8.17 -11.02
C VAL A 286 -19.83 6.86 -10.30
N ASP A 287 -20.76 6.41 -9.47
CA ASP A 287 -20.65 5.12 -8.80
C ASP A 287 -20.59 3.99 -9.83
N LYS A 288 -19.89 2.90 -9.49
CA LYS A 288 -19.84 1.71 -10.35
C LYS A 288 -21.26 1.17 -10.53
N GLN A 289 -21.78 1.25 -11.76
CA GLN A 289 -23.11 0.74 -12.08
C GLN A 289 -23.08 -0.79 -12.04
N ASN A 290 -23.92 -1.38 -11.19
CA ASN A 290 -24.17 -2.82 -11.22
C ASN A 290 -25.22 -3.12 -12.28
N LEU A 291 -24.79 -3.62 -13.44
CA LEU A 291 -25.67 -3.92 -14.57
C LEU A 291 -26.42 -5.25 -14.40
N ASP A 292 -26.04 -6.09 -13.44
CA ASP A 292 -26.69 -7.41 -13.23
C ASP A 292 -28.11 -7.27 -12.68
N VAL A 293 -28.46 -6.11 -12.14
CA VAL A 293 -29.81 -5.78 -11.64
C VAL A 293 -30.75 -5.36 -12.77
N LEU A 294 -30.23 -5.12 -13.98
CA LEU A 294 -31.05 -4.72 -15.12
C LEU A 294 -31.82 -5.94 -15.65
N ALA A 295 -33.09 -6.04 -15.24
CA ALA A 295 -34.05 -6.93 -15.89
C ALA A 295 -34.34 -6.43 -17.31
N LEU A 296 -33.56 -6.89 -18.28
CA LEU A 296 -33.81 -6.61 -19.69
C LEU A 296 -35.16 -7.21 -20.10
N HIS A 297 -35.93 -6.45 -20.87
CA HIS A 297 -37.17 -6.95 -21.46
C HIS A 297 -36.85 -8.14 -22.38
N LYS A 298 -37.30 -9.34 -21.98
CA LYS A 298 -37.10 -10.56 -22.77
C LYS A 298 -38.09 -10.56 -23.94
N VAL A 299 -37.61 -10.23 -25.13
CA VAL A 299 -38.37 -10.44 -26.36
C VAL A 299 -38.37 -11.94 -26.67
N TYR A 300 -39.50 -12.61 -26.43
CA TYR A 300 -39.67 -14.02 -26.78
C TYR A 300 -39.78 -14.18 -28.30
N HIS A 301 -38.66 -14.51 -28.95
CA HIS A 301 -38.70 -15.12 -30.28
C HIS A 301 -38.94 -16.62 -30.11
N LYS A 302 -40.04 -17.14 -30.64
CA LYS A 302 -40.27 -18.59 -30.78
C LYS A 302 -39.15 -19.14 -31.67
N LYS A 303 -38.11 -19.75 -31.09
CA LYS A 303 -36.99 -20.34 -31.84
C LYS A 303 -37.54 -21.46 -32.74
N GLN A 304 -37.39 -21.31 -34.05
CA GLN A 304 -37.65 -22.37 -35.02
C GLN A 304 -36.63 -23.51 -34.86
N MET A 305 -37.06 -24.73 -35.19
CA MET A 305 -36.28 -25.97 -35.13
C MET A 305 -34.98 -25.86 -35.96
N SER A 306 -33.87 -26.41 -35.46
CA SER A 306 -32.61 -26.35 -36.20
C SER A 306 -32.68 -27.21 -37.48
N PRO A 307 -32.15 -26.72 -38.63
CA PRO A 307 -32.25 -27.45 -39.91
C PRO A 307 -31.59 -28.83 -39.90
N ILE A 308 -30.61 -29.05 -39.01
CA ILE A 308 -29.84 -30.30 -38.89
C ILE A 308 -30.67 -31.40 -38.24
N LEU A 309 -31.48 -31.08 -37.22
CA LEU A 309 -32.32 -32.08 -36.54
C LEU A 309 -33.41 -32.61 -37.48
N GLN A 310 -33.95 -31.75 -38.35
CA GLN A 310 -34.93 -32.14 -39.38
C GLN A 310 -34.38 -33.20 -40.36
N GLN A 311 -33.07 -33.21 -40.61
CA GLN A 311 -32.45 -34.18 -41.51
C GLN A 311 -32.30 -35.57 -40.89
N LEU A 312 -32.40 -35.70 -39.56
CA LEU A 312 -32.24 -36.96 -38.83
C LEU A 312 -33.55 -37.74 -38.71
N ASP A 313 -34.71 -37.07 -38.75
CA ASP A 313 -36.04 -37.69 -38.68
C ASP A 313 -36.25 -38.90 -39.63
N PRO A 314 -35.86 -38.88 -40.92
CA PRO A 314 -36.02 -40.06 -41.79
C PRO A 314 -35.15 -41.24 -41.36
N VAL A 315 -33.97 -41.00 -40.80
CA VAL A 315 -33.06 -42.05 -40.30
C VAL A 315 -33.63 -42.68 -39.03
N LEU A 316 -34.15 -41.86 -38.12
CA LEU A 316 -34.78 -42.33 -36.88
C LEU A 316 -35.99 -43.22 -37.16
N LYS A 317 -36.79 -42.87 -38.18
CA LYS A 317 -37.94 -43.67 -38.61
C LYS A 317 -37.53 -45.00 -39.24
N GLN A 318 -36.44 -45.05 -40.02
CA GLN A 318 -35.92 -46.30 -40.58
C GLN A 318 -35.39 -47.26 -39.50
N LEU A 319 -34.86 -46.71 -38.39
CA LEU A 319 -34.29 -47.50 -37.30
C LEU A 319 -35.32 -47.84 -36.20
N ASN A 320 -36.60 -47.46 -36.35
CA ASN A 320 -37.66 -47.60 -35.33
C ASN A 320 -37.34 -46.93 -33.98
N PHE A 321 -36.72 -45.74 -34.00
CA PHE A 321 -36.40 -44.99 -32.77
C PHE A 321 -37.60 -44.21 -32.19
N ASP A 322 -38.76 -44.24 -32.85
CA ASP A 322 -39.97 -43.52 -32.41
C ASP A 322 -40.48 -44.02 -31.04
N ASP A 323 -40.19 -45.28 -30.66
CA ASP A 323 -40.59 -45.86 -29.37
C ASP A 323 -40.00 -45.10 -28.16
N PHE A 324 -38.85 -44.43 -28.34
CA PHE A 324 -38.18 -43.69 -27.29
C PHE A 324 -38.85 -42.34 -26.97
N ASP A 325 -39.77 -41.85 -27.81
CA ASP A 325 -40.46 -40.57 -27.60
C ASP A 325 -41.43 -40.59 -26.41
N ASN A 326 -41.90 -41.77 -26.03
CA ASN A 326 -42.85 -41.94 -24.92
C ASN A 326 -42.17 -42.06 -23.55
N ILE A 327 -40.83 -42.02 -23.49
CA ILE A 327 -40.08 -42.16 -22.23
C ILE A 327 -40.05 -40.82 -21.49
N GLU A 328 -40.78 -40.76 -20.38
CA GLU A 328 -40.99 -39.53 -19.60
C GLU A 328 -39.69 -38.84 -19.11
N PRO A 329 -38.65 -39.57 -18.64
CA PRO A 329 -37.35 -38.96 -18.36
C PRO A 329 -36.72 -38.25 -19.55
N LEU A 330 -36.82 -38.82 -20.76
CA LEU A 330 -36.23 -38.24 -21.96
C LEU A 330 -37.04 -37.02 -22.45
N ARG A 331 -38.37 -37.04 -22.26
CA ARG A 331 -39.23 -35.88 -22.53
C ARG A 331 -38.85 -34.67 -21.69
N LYS A 332 -38.60 -34.85 -20.39
CA LYS A 332 -38.14 -33.76 -19.50
C LYS A 332 -36.79 -33.16 -19.93
N ILE A 333 -35.90 -33.97 -20.49
CA ILE A 333 -34.61 -33.51 -21.01
C ILE A 333 -34.82 -32.76 -22.34
N SER A 334 -35.62 -33.32 -23.24
CA SER A 334 -36.03 -32.70 -24.50
C SER A 334 -36.66 -31.31 -24.28
N ASP A 335 -37.59 -31.19 -23.33
CA ASP A 335 -38.25 -29.94 -22.97
C ASP A 335 -37.27 -28.88 -22.44
N LYS A 336 -36.25 -29.31 -21.66
CA LYS A 336 -35.21 -28.42 -21.13
C LYS A 336 -34.22 -27.93 -22.20
N ILE A 337 -33.90 -28.76 -23.19
CA ILE A 337 -32.94 -28.40 -24.25
C ILE A 337 -33.53 -27.34 -25.19
N GLY A 338 -34.86 -27.29 -25.35
CA GLY A 338 -35.56 -26.12 -25.91
C GLY A 338 -35.26 -25.82 -27.39
N GLN A 339 -35.08 -26.84 -28.23
CA GLN A 339 -34.72 -26.69 -29.66
C GLN A 339 -35.57 -27.51 -30.65
N GLY A 340 -36.74 -28.04 -30.24
CA GLY A 340 -37.52 -28.96 -31.09
C GLY A 340 -36.89 -30.35 -31.25
N CYS A 341 -35.94 -30.69 -30.38
CA CYS A 341 -35.26 -31.98 -30.34
C CYS A 341 -36.19 -33.05 -29.77
N ARG A 342 -36.65 -34.01 -30.58
CA ARG A 342 -37.44 -35.17 -30.07
C ARG A 342 -36.58 -36.08 -29.18
N PRO A 343 -37.13 -36.74 -28.16
CA PRO A 343 -36.38 -37.72 -27.36
C PRO A 343 -35.59 -38.75 -28.19
N ALA A 344 -36.14 -39.22 -29.31
CA ALA A 344 -35.45 -40.10 -30.25
C ALA A 344 -34.10 -39.56 -30.76
N HIS A 345 -34.00 -38.24 -31.01
CA HIS A 345 -32.74 -37.60 -31.41
C HIS A 345 -31.68 -37.70 -30.32
N ILE A 346 -32.09 -37.54 -29.05
CA ILE A 346 -31.18 -37.61 -27.91
C ILE A 346 -30.59 -39.02 -27.82
N VAL A 347 -31.43 -40.06 -27.93
CA VAL A 347 -30.98 -41.45 -27.88
C VAL A 347 -30.05 -41.77 -29.04
N PHE A 348 -30.39 -41.34 -30.25
CA PHE A 348 -29.56 -41.57 -31.44
C PHE A 348 -28.20 -40.87 -31.35
N ILE A 349 -28.18 -39.60 -30.92
CA ILE A 349 -26.93 -38.85 -30.71
C ILE A 349 -26.07 -39.53 -29.63
N LEU A 350 -26.67 -39.96 -28.52
CA LEU A 350 -25.98 -40.69 -27.46
C LEU A 350 -25.42 -42.03 -27.94
N LEU A 351 -26.16 -42.75 -28.78
CA LEU A 351 -25.71 -44.00 -29.38
C LEU A 351 -24.51 -43.76 -30.32
N VAL A 352 -24.63 -42.82 -31.26
CA VAL A 352 -23.53 -42.46 -32.17
C VAL A 352 -22.30 -42.00 -31.39
N PHE A 353 -22.50 -41.19 -30.35
CA PHE A 353 -21.42 -40.74 -29.48
C PHE A 353 -20.76 -41.88 -28.71
N SER A 354 -21.54 -42.84 -28.22
CA SER A 354 -21.02 -44.04 -27.53
C SER A 354 -20.17 -44.92 -28.46
N VAL A 355 -20.59 -45.06 -29.72
CA VAL A 355 -19.80 -45.77 -30.75
C VAL A 355 -18.48 -45.06 -31.03
N ILE A 356 -18.49 -43.74 -31.18
CA ILE A 356 -17.27 -42.94 -31.40
C ILE A 356 -16.30 -43.10 -30.21
N LEU A 357 -16.82 -43.03 -28.98
CA LEU A 357 -16.04 -43.22 -27.76
C LEU A 357 -15.36 -44.61 -27.70
N LEU A 358 -16.09 -45.67 -28.07
CA LEU A 358 -15.54 -47.03 -28.13
C LEU A 358 -14.42 -47.17 -29.18
N VAL A 359 -14.60 -46.57 -30.37
CA VAL A 359 -13.59 -46.62 -31.46
C VAL A 359 -12.32 -45.87 -31.07
N LEU A 360 -12.46 -44.71 -30.41
CA LEU A 360 -11.34 -43.91 -29.92
C LEU A 360 -10.74 -44.44 -28.61
N ASN A 361 -11.29 -45.52 -28.05
CA ASN A 361 -10.90 -46.10 -26.76
C ASN A 361 -11.04 -45.11 -25.57
N LEU A 362 -11.91 -44.10 -25.70
CA LEU A 362 -12.21 -43.12 -24.66
C LEU A 362 -13.46 -43.57 -23.90
N GLY A 363 -13.34 -43.90 -22.61
CA GLY A 363 -14.48 -44.36 -21.81
C GLY A 363 -14.96 -45.79 -22.12
N SER A 364 -14.15 -46.58 -22.81
CA SER A 364 -14.44 -47.99 -23.15
C SER A 364 -14.73 -48.86 -21.93
N PHE A 365 -14.05 -48.60 -20.81
CA PHE A 365 -14.33 -49.26 -19.53
C PHE A 365 -15.77 -49.07 -19.08
N ILE A 366 -16.28 -47.82 -19.07
CA ILE A 366 -17.63 -47.51 -18.58
C ILE A 366 -18.69 -48.16 -19.47
N ILE A 367 -18.58 -47.95 -20.79
CA ILE A 367 -19.56 -48.47 -21.75
C ILE A 367 -19.53 -50.01 -21.76
N GLY A 368 -18.33 -50.60 -21.72
CA GLY A 368 -18.15 -52.05 -21.62
C GLY A 368 -18.73 -52.63 -20.34
N SER A 369 -18.56 -51.97 -19.19
CA SER A 369 -19.16 -52.39 -17.91
C SER A 369 -20.68 -52.28 -17.93
N LEU A 370 -21.24 -51.21 -18.50
CA LEU A 370 -22.69 -51.03 -18.57
C LEU A 370 -23.36 -52.10 -19.46
N VAL A 371 -22.80 -52.34 -20.65
CA VAL A 371 -23.37 -53.29 -21.62
C VAL A 371 -23.03 -54.73 -21.28
N GLY A 372 -21.78 -55.02 -20.90
CA GLY A 372 -21.29 -56.39 -20.68
C GLY A 372 -21.50 -56.95 -19.28
N PHE A 373 -21.78 -56.10 -18.28
CA PHE A 373 -21.93 -56.55 -16.89
C PHE A 373 -23.22 -56.05 -16.25
N LEU A 374 -23.52 -54.75 -16.30
CA LEU A 374 -24.67 -54.20 -15.60
C LEU A 374 -26.01 -54.62 -16.23
N TYR A 375 -26.13 -54.52 -17.55
CA TYR A 375 -27.33 -54.97 -18.26
C TYR A 375 -27.58 -56.48 -18.06
N PRO A 376 -26.61 -57.39 -18.29
CA PRO A 376 -26.77 -58.81 -18.02
C PRO A 376 -27.06 -59.13 -16.55
N ALA A 377 -26.47 -58.40 -15.60
CA ALA A 377 -26.77 -58.58 -14.18
C ALA A 377 -28.24 -58.26 -13.86
N TYR A 378 -28.78 -57.16 -14.40
CA TYR A 378 -30.19 -56.82 -14.25
C TYR A 378 -31.11 -57.84 -14.92
N MET A 379 -30.73 -58.35 -16.09
CA MET A 379 -31.51 -59.38 -16.77
C MET A 379 -31.43 -60.74 -16.06
N SER A 380 -30.29 -61.07 -15.44
CA SER A 380 -30.16 -62.26 -14.59
C SER A 380 -31.07 -62.14 -13.36
N PHE A 381 -31.14 -60.96 -12.74
CA PHE A 381 -32.09 -60.70 -11.66
C PHE A 381 -33.54 -60.93 -12.10
N LYS A 382 -33.93 -60.42 -13.30
CA LYS A 382 -35.27 -60.70 -13.85
C LYS A 382 -35.52 -62.18 -14.14
N ALA A 383 -34.51 -62.91 -14.61
CA ALA A 383 -34.62 -64.34 -14.86
C ALA A 383 -34.89 -65.11 -13.56
N LEU A 384 -34.19 -64.75 -12.47
CA LEU A 384 -34.41 -65.34 -11.14
C LEU A 384 -35.82 -65.11 -10.58
N GLU A 385 -36.47 -64.01 -10.96
CA GLU A 385 -37.86 -63.73 -10.58
C GLU A 385 -38.89 -64.39 -11.52
N SER A 386 -38.44 -64.94 -12.65
CA SER A 386 -39.31 -65.58 -13.62
C SER A 386 -39.66 -67.01 -13.20
N LYS A 387 -40.84 -67.50 -13.63
CA LYS A 387 -41.27 -68.88 -13.35
C LYS A 387 -40.64 -69.91 -14.31
N GLU A 388 -39.92 -69.46 -15.35
CA GLU A 388 -39.38 -70.31 -16.41
C GLU A 388 -37.87 -70.50 -16.25
N SER A 389 -37.42 -71.74 -16.04
CA SER A 389 -35.99 -72.06 -15.84
C SER A 389 -35.11 -71.94 -17.10
N ARG A 390 -35.72 -71.61 -18.25
CA ARG A 390 -35.02 -71.52 -19.53
C ARG A 390 -34.11 -70.29 -19.62
N ASP A 391 -34.54 -69.18 -19.03
CA ASP A 391 -33.78 -67.93 -19.06
C ASP A 391 -32.58 -67.99 -18.11
N ASP A 392 -32.68 -68.75 -17.01
CA ASP A 392 -31.55 -69.02 -16.10
C ASP A 392 -30.38 -69.67 -16.83
N LYS A 393 -30.66 -70.66 -17.68
CA LYS A 393 -29.63 -71.34 -18.49
C LYS A 393 -28.91 -70.35 -19.42
N GLN A 394 -29.64 -69.43 -20.06
CA GLN A 394 -29.07 -68.41 -20.94
C GLN A 394 -28.12 -67.47 -20.19
N TRP A 395 -28.49 -67.00 -19.00
CA TRP A 395 -27.65 -66.07 -18.25
C TRP A 395 -26.48 -66.77 -17.55
N LEU A 396 -26.64 -68.00 -17.04
CA LEU A 396 -25.52 -68.77 -16.50
C LEU A 396 -24.49 -69.11 -17.58
N THR A 397 -24.94 -69.53 -18.77
CA THR A 397 -24.01 -69.77 -19.90
C THR A 397 -23.34 -68.49 -20.37
N TYR A 398 -24.04 -67.34 -20.36
CA TYR A 398 -23.44 -66.02 -20.60
C TYR A 398 -22.29 -65.73 -19.63
N TRP A 399 -22.52 -65.89 -18.33
CA TRP A 399 -21.50 -65.63 -17.30
C TRP A 399 -20.30 -66.57 -17.40
N ILE A 400 -20.52 -67.85 -17.75
CA ILE A 400 -19.42 -68.80 -17.99
C ILE A 400 -18.55 -68.29 -19.15
N ILE A 401 -19.14 -67.96 -20.29
CA ILE A 401 -18.41 -67.49 -21.48
C ILE A 401 -17.67 -66.18 -21.18
N VAL A 402 -18.35 -65.22 -20.55
CA VAL A 402 -17.74 -63.93 -20.21
C VAL A 402 -16.59 -64.10 -19.21
N SER A 403 -16.68 -65.02 -18.25
CA SER A 403 -15.57 -65.32 -17.33
C SER A 403 -14.35 -65.90 -18.06
N PHE A 404 -14.55 -66.88 -18.94
CA PHE A 404 -13.46 -67.43 -19.77
C PHE A 404 -12.83 -66.37 -20.66
N MET A 405 -13.67 -65.58 -21.34
CA MET A 405 -13.23 -64.47 -22.18
C MET A 405 -12.46 -63.42 -21.36
N THR A 406 -12.90 -63.10 -20.15
CA THR A 406 -12.23 -62.10 -19.30
C THR A 406 -10.84 -62.58 -18.87
N VAL A 407 -10.70 -63.85 -18.50
CA VAL A 407 -9.38 -64.44 -18.20
C VAL A 407 -8.49 -64.42 -19.44
N PHE A 408 -9.01 -64.83 -20.60
CA PHE A 408 -8.27 -64.84 -21.86
C PHE A 408 -7.82 -63.44 -22.28
N ASP A 409 -8.72 -62.45 -22.22
CA ASP A 409 -8.44 -61.05 -22.52
C ASP A 409 -7.32 -60.48 -21.64
N ASN A 410 -7.28 -60.86 -20.37
CA ASN A 410 -6.21 -60.44 -19.46
C ASN A 410 -4.88 -61.12 -19.80
N LEU A 411 -4.88 -62.38 -20.23
CA LEU A 411 -3.65 -63.11 -20.60
C LEU A 411 -2.99 -62.55 -21.87
N ILE A 412 -3.79 -62.16 -22.86
CA ILE A 412 -3.30 -61.63 -24.15
C ILE A 412 -3.45 -60.11 -24.28
N GLN A 413 -3.63 -59.40 -23.17
CA GLN A 413 -3.93 -57.97 -23.12
C GLN A 413 -2.98 -57.13 -23.99
N LEU A 414 -1.69 -57.46 -23.98
CA LEU A 414 -0.66 -56.78 -24.78
C LEU A 414 -0.96 -56.85 -26.29
N VAL A 415 -1.39 -58.01 -26.79
CA VAL A 415 -1.72 -58.20 -28.21
C VAL A 415 -3.01 -57.46 -28.56
N LEU A 416 -4.02 -57.55 -27.69
CA LEU A 416 -5.32 -56.91 -27.90
C LEU A 416 -5.23 -55.38 -27.94
N TYR A 417 -4.27 -54.80 -27.22
CA TYR A 417 -4.02 -53.35 -27.26
C TYR A 417 -3.64 -52.85 -28.66
N PHE A 418 -2.97 -53.67 -29.48
CA PHE A 418 -2.56 -53.27 -30.83
C PHE A 418 -3.68 -53.39 -31.88
N ILE A 419 -4.81 -54.03 -31.55
CA ILE A 419 -5.94 -54.19 -32.47
C ILE A 419 -6.85 -52.96 -32.36
N PRO A 420 -6.92 -52.09 -33.39
CA PRO A 420 -7.77 -50.92 -33.36
C PRO A 420 -9.24 -51.30 -33.19
N ALA A 421 -9.98 -50.51 -32.39
CA ALA A 421 -11.40 -50.74 -32.11
C ALA A 421 -11.73 -52.12 -31.49
N TYR A 422 -10.77 -52.83 -30.89
CA TYR A 422 -11.03 -54.10 -30.19
C TYR A 422 -12.18 -53.98 -29.18
N GLN A 423 -12.21 -52.89 -28.41
CA GLN A 423 -13.26 -52.64 -27.40
C GLN A 423 -14.66 -52.49 -28.02
N PHE A 424 -14.76 -51.92 -29.22
CA PHE A 424 -16.02 -51.84 -29.96
C PHE A 424 -16.51 -53.24 -30.38
N PHE A 425 -15.63 -54.06 -30.96
CA PHE A 425 -15.97 -55.44 -31.33
C PHE A 425 -16.31 -56.32 -30.12
N LYS A 426 -15.63 -56.10 -28.99
CA LYS A 426 -15.92 -56.76 -27.72
C LYS A 426 -17.33 -56.44 -27.21
N VAL A 427 -17.76 -55.18 -27.28
CA VAL A 427 -19.13 -54.81 -26.92
C VAL A 427 -20.16 -55.44 -27.87
N ILE A 428 -19.89 -55.46 -29.19
CA ILE A 428 -20.73 -56.18 -30.16
C ILE A 428 -20.83 -57.66 -29.80
N PHE A 429 -19.72 -58.28 -29.42
CA PHE A 429 -19.68 -59.68 -29.02
C PHE A 429 -20.53 -59.93 -27.78
N TYR A 430 -20.47 -59.06 -26.76
CA TYR A 430 -21.37 -59.14 -25.61
C TYR A 430 -22.84 -59.05 -26.02
N VAL A 431 -23.19 -58.09 -26.88
CA VAL A 431 -24.56 -57.97 -27.42
C VAL A 431 -24.97 -59.26 -28.12
N TYR A 432 -24.10 -59.84 -28.97
CA TYR A 432 -24.38 -61.11 -29.63
C TYR A 432 -24.66 -62.27 -28.65
N LEU A 433 -23.91 -62.35 -27.54
CA LEU A 433 -24.08 -63.41 -26.54
C LEU A 433 -25.45 -63.36 -25.86
N PHE A 434 -25.94 -62.16 -25.51
CA PHE A 434 -27.20 -61.97 -24.80
C PHE A 434 -28.41 -61.64 -25.69
N HIS A 435 -28.20 -61.36 -26.98
CA HIS A 435 -29.29 -60.91 -27.85
C HIS A 435 -30.36 -62.01 -28.02
N PRO A 436 -31.65 -61.70 -27.85
CA PRO A 436 -32.71 -62.70 -27.68
C PRO A 436 -32.95 -63.56 -28.93
N LYS A 437 -32.63 -63.06 -30.13
CA LYS A 437 -32.76 -63.83 -31.37
C LYS A 437 -31.59 -64.78 -31.64
N THR A 438 -30.39 -64.43 -31.17
CA THR A 438 -29.17 -65.20 -31.48
C THR A 438 -28.85 -66.21 -30.39
N ARG A 439 -29.13 -65.89 -29.11
CA ARG A 439 -28.76 -66.72 -27.95
C ARG A 439 -27.33 -67.26 -28.06
N GLY A 440 -26.40 -66.36 -28.42
CA GLY A 440 -25.03 -66.71 -28.78
C GLY A 440 -24.29 -67.42 -27.64
N ALA A 441 -24.65 -67.12 -26.39
CA ALA A 441 -24.10 -67.79 -25.22
C ALA A 441 -24.43 -69.30 -25.18
N GLU A 442 -25.69 -69.68 -25.35
CA GLU A 442 -26.08 -71.10 -25.37
C GLU A 442 -25.38 -71.85 -26.52
N GLN A 443 -25.27 -71.22 -27.69
CA GLN A 443 -24.62 -71.84 -28.86
C GLN A 443 -23.13 -72.12 -28.64
N ILE A 444 -22.37 -71.13 -28.13
CA ILE A 444 -20.95 -71.27 -27.85
C ILE A 444 -20.71 -72.26 -26.70
N TYR A 445 -21.58 -72.25 -25.68
CA TYR A 445 -21.49 -73.17 -24.56
C TYR A 445 -21.60 -74.63 -25.03
N ASN A 446 -22.70 -74.97 -25.73
CA ASN A 446 -22.94 -76.35 -26.16
C ASN A 446 -21.92 -76.83 -27.22
N SER A 447 -21.39 -75.93 -28.05
CA SER A 447 -20.48 -76.32 -29.14
C SER A 447 -19.05 -76.56 -28.68
N VAL A 448 -18.54 -75.73 -27.75
CA VAL A 448 -17.11 -75.70 -27.41
C VAL A 448 -16.87 -75.95 -25.92
N LEU A 449 -17.54 -75.19 -25.06
CA LEU A 449 -17.22 -75.18 -23.63
C LEU A 449 -17.76 -76.41 -22.89
N GLU A 450 -18.90 -76.97 -23.28
CA GLU A 450 -19.48 -78.15 -22.63
C GLU A 450 -18.52 -79.35 -22.72
N ASN A 451 -18.01 -79.64 -23.93
CA ASN A 451 -17.04 -80.73 -24.14
C ASN A 451 -15.70 -80.49 -23.44
N PHE A 452 -15.27 -79.22 -23.33
CA PHE A 452 -14.03 -78.87 -22.65
C PHE A 452 -14.16 -78.99 -21.14
N LEU A 453 -15.23 -78.45 -20.55
CA LEU A 453 -15.47 -78.44 -19.12
C LEU A 453 -15.69 -79.86 -18.58
N THR A 454 -16.57 -80.65 -19.22
CA THR A 454 -16.84 -82.04 -18.80
C THR A 454 -15.58 -82.93 -18.86
N LYS A 455 -14.70 -82.71 -19.84
CA LYS A 455 -13.44 -83.45 -19.95
C LYS A 455 -12.48 -83.19 -18.79
N TYR A 456 -12.44 -81.97 -18.27
CA TYR A 456 -11.49 -81.57 -17.21
C TYR A 456 -12.16 -81.42 -15.83
N GLU A 457 -13.47 -81.62 -15.71
CA GLU A 457 -14.27 -81.45 -14.49
C GLU A 457 -13.65 -82.19 -13.30
N SER A 458 -13.37 -83.49 -13.45
CA SER A 458 -12.78 -84.30 -12.37
C SER A 458 -11.39 -83.80 -11.93
N THR A 459 -10.57 -83.33 -12.87
CA THR A 459 -9.24 -82.80 -12.57
C THR A 459 -9.33 -81.46 -11.85
N ILE A 460 -10.28 -80.61 -12.26
CA ILE A 460 -10.55 -79.32 -11.64
C ILE A 460 -11.07 -79.54 -10.22
N ASP A 461 -12.02 -80.46 -10.02
CA ASP A 461 -12.58 -80.78 -8.70
C ASP A 461 -11.53 -81.33 -7.73
N ASP A 462 -10.64 -82.19 -8.20
CA ASP A 462 -9.53 -82.71 -7.39
C ASP A 462 -8.53 -81.61 -6.99
N LEU A 463 -8.24 -80.67 -7.91
CA LEU A 463 -7.41 -79.51 -7.61
C LEU A 463 -8.05 -78.58 -6.58
N ILE A 464 -9.36 -78.31 -6.71
CA ILE A 464 -10.12 -77.49 -5.76
C ILE A 464 -10.08 -78.14 -4.38
N LYS A 465 -10.36 -79.44 -4.26
CA LYS A 465 -10.30 -80.17 -2.96
C LYS A 465 -8.91 -80.12 -2.33
N ARG A 466 -7.84 -80.24 -3.12
CA ARG A 466 -6.46 -80.11 -2.62
C ARG A 466 -6.17 -78.70 -2.13
N ALA A 467 -6.62 -77.68 -2.87
CA ALA A 467 -6.46 -76.28 -2.48
C ALA A 467 -7.22 -75.95 -1.20
N GLU A 468 -8.47 -76.43 -1.06
CA GLU A 468 -9.27 -76.28 0.17
C GLU A 468 -8.61 -76.97 1.37
N GLY A 469 -8.10 -78.20 1.18
CA GLY A 469 -7.35 -78.91 2.21
C GLY A 469 -6.09 -78.15 2.65
N GLY A 470 -5.34 -77.61 1.69
CA GLY A 470 -4.15 -76.78 1.96
C GLY A 470 -4.49 -75.47 2.68
N PHE A 471 -5.58 -74.82 2.29
CA PHE A 471 -6.05 -73.60 2.92
C PHE A 471 -6.52 -73.84 4.37
N ASN A 472 -7.29 -74.91 4.59
CA ASN A 472 -7.74 -75.28 5.93
C ASN A 472 -6.55 -75.63 6.84
N LYS A 473 -5.56 -76.37 6.32
CA LYS A 473 -4.31 -76.64 7.05
C LYS A 473 -3.56 -75.36 7.41
N TYR A 474 -3.42 -74.42 6.46
CA TYR A 474 -2.78 -73.13 6.73
C TYR A 474 -3.55 -72.31 7.77
N LYS A 475 -4.89 -72.32 7.70
CA LYS A 475 -5.76 -71.65 8.68
C LYS A 475 -5.61 -72.25 10.08
N ASP A 476 -5.48 -73.57 10.19
CA ASP A 476 -5.28 -74.26 11.46
C ASP A 476 -3.87 -74.01 12.02
N ASP A 477 -2.83 -74.04 11.18
CA ASP A 477 -1.45 -73.69 11.55
C ASP A 477 -1.32 -72.21 11.98
N ALA A 478 -2.04 -71.30 11.31
CA ALA A 478 -2.08 -69.89 11.69
C ALA A 478 -2.77 -69.68 13.04
N LYS A 479 -3.86 -70.42 13.32
CA LYS A 479 -4.52 -70.41 14.64
C LYS A 479 -3.62 -70.98 15.74
N ALA A 480 -2.87 -72.05 15.46
CA ALA A 480 -1.97 -72.68 16.43
C ALA A 480 -0.76 -71.79 16.81
N LYS A 481 -0.37 -70.83 15.96
CA LYS A 481 0.68 -69.83 16.26
C LYS A 481 0.18 -68.61 17.04
N LEU A 482 -1.14 -68.47 17.18
CA LEU A 482 -1.81 -67.33 17.84
C LEU A 482 -2.27 -67.66 19.28
N ASN A 483 -2.24 -68.94 19.67
CA ASN A 483 -2.42 -69.44 21.04
C ASN A 483 -1.09 -69.98 21.58
#